data_AF-A0A7V9C6T3-F1
#
_entry.id   AF-A0A7V9C6T3-F1
#
_cell.length_a   1.000
_cell.length_b   1.000
_cell.length_c   1.000
_cell.angle_alpha   90.00
_cell.angle_beta   90.00
_cell.angle_gamma   90.00
#
_symmetry.space_group_name_H-M   'P 1'
#
loop_
_entity.id
_entity.type
_entity.pdbx_description
1 polymer ?
#
loop_
_entity_poly.entity_id
_entity_poly.type
_entity_poly.pdbx_seq_one_letter_code
_entity_poly.pdbx_strand_id
1 'polypeptide(L)'
;MREGAVVVAGEDSEDPVVEPGAFDDFGAEPTLVRLGAETLFLSLCCEPAEGLIAAVDLATGTLSDFGVGVASSATAEDVWLRVLTNGMQVSVEAPGAEAVTTAAREFLMPSRSALAPDAGLMAVLGVGVGEDVLLAVEPGTPFLEDGVELARGAQDEVTPNNPVIDAAGRVWYVEDERAAGARNQGVIVDAASGEVIERFEYPKDVLDQDFDGSGQWLIVVFEDGTLGWRSISGESGELPGAGWITADW
;
A
#
# COMPACT_ATOMS: atom_id res chain seq x y z
N MET A 1 16.99 -3.37 -19.90
CA MET A 1 15.96 -4.40 -19.74
C MET A 1 15.30 -4.12 -18.41
N ARG A 2 14.10 -3.54 -18.45
CA ARG A 2 13.18 -3.51 -17.32
C ARG A 2 12.07 -4.46 -17.72
N GLU A 3 11.90 -5.53 -16.96
CA GLU A 3 10.74 -6.43 -17.04
C GLU A 3 10.24 -6.50 -15.60
N GLY A 4 9.28 -5.63 -15.25
CA GLY A 4 8.64 -5.58 -13.95
C GLY A 4 7.28 -6.24 -14.00
N ALA A 5 7.09 -7.30 -13.21
CA ALA A 5 5.77 -7.72 -12.72
C ALA A 5 5.98 -8.52 -11.42
N VAL A 6 5.35 -8.07 -10.32
CA VAL A 6 5.37 -8.77 -9.02
C VAL A 6 3.94 -9.07 -8.62
N VAL A 7 3.63 -10.36 -8.48
CA VAL A 7 2.33 -10.88 -8.04
C VAL A 7 2.48 -11.43 -6.62
N VAL A 8 1.65 -10.97 -5.69
CA VAL A 8 1.54 -11.55 -4.35
C VAL A 8 0.16 -12.21 -4.27
N ALA A 9 0.15 -13.54 -4.31
CA ALA A 9 -1.05 -14.36 -4.20
C ALA A 9 -1.36 -14.68 -2.73
N GLY A 10 -2.65 -14.63 -2.37
CA GLY A 10 -3.17 -15.10 -1.08
C GLY A 10 -3.69 -16.54 -1.18
N GLU A 11 -3.83 -17.19 -0.03
CA GLU A 11 -4.27 -18.58 0.14
C GLU A 11 -5.63 -18.84 -0.58
N ASP A 12 -5.67 -19.91 -1.38
CA ASP A 12 -6.85 -20.54 -2.05
C ASP A 12 -7.25 -20.16 -3.51
N SER A 13 -6.40 -19.51 -4.32
CA SER A 13 -6.72 -19.40 -5.77
C SER A 13 -6.12 -20.55 -6.59
N GLU A 14 -6.96 -21.35 -7.25
CA GLU A 14 -6.53 -22.14 -8.42
C GLU A 14 -6.12 -21.16 -9.55
N ASP A 15 -4.87 -20.73 -9.52
CA ASP A 15 -4.05 -20.01 -10.51
C ASP A 15 -4.74 -19.05 -11.50
N PRO A 16 -4.93 -17.75 -11.15
CA PRO A 16 -4.97 -16.70 -12.16
C PRO A 16 -3.53 -16.33 -12.59
N VAL A 17 -3.03 -17.01 -13.63
CA VAL A 17 -1.80 -16.58 -14.33
C VAL A 17 -2.13 -15.36 -15.18
N VAL A 18 -1.71 -14.18 -14.74
CA VAL A 18 -1.79 -12.95 -15.54
C VAL A 18 -0.64 -12.93 -16.54
N GLU A 19 -0.93 -12.86 -17.84
CA GLU A 19 0.11 -12.93 -18.86
C GLU A 19 0.97 -11.64 -18.95
N PRO A 20 2.29 -11.75 -19.28
CA PRO A 20 3.24 -10.63 -19.35
C PRO A 20 2.95 -9.47 -20.32
N GLY A 21 1.85 -9.51 -21.07
CA GLY A 21 1.44 -8.43 -21.99
C GLY A 21 0.07 -7.84 -21.66
N ALA A 22 -0.58 -8.28 -20.58
CA ALA A 22 -1.89 -7.76 -20.19
C ALA A 22 -1.86 -6.26 -19.85
N PHE A 23 -0.67 -5.70 -19.62
CA PHE A 23 -0.49 -4.34 -19.15
C PHE A 23 0.23 -3.41 -20.15
N ASP A 24 0.59 -3.90 -21.33
CA ASP A 24 1.30 -3.11 -22.36
C ASP A 24 0.50 -1.87 -22.82
N ASP A 25 -0.83 -1.94 -22.75
CA ASP A 25 -1.73 -0.85 -23.15
C ASP A 25 -1.74 0.34 -22.16
N PHE A 26 -1.18 0.19 -20.95
CA PHE A 26 -1.26 1.21 -19.89
C PHE A 26 -0.06 2.15 -19.84
N GLY A 27 1.04 1.83 -20.50
CA GLY A 27 2.27 2.64 -20.46
C GLY A 27 2.91 2.77 -19.08
N ALA A 28 2.44 2.01 -18.09
CA ALA A 28 2.95 1.95 -16.72
C ALA A 28 3.13 0.48 -16.29
N GLU A 29 4.25 0.17 -15.63
CA GLU A 29 4.55 -1.17 -15.14
C GLU A 29 3.96 -1.33 -13.72
N PRO A 30 3.15 -2.38 -13.45
CA PRO A 30 2.65 -2.64 -12.11
C PRO A 30 3.81 -3.00 -11.17
N THR A 31 3.86 -2.35 -10.01
CA THR A 31 4.91 -2.52 -9.01
C THR A 31 4.57 -3.59 -7.97
N LEU A 32 3.30 -3.70 -7.60
CA LEU A 32 2.82 -4.72 -6.67
C LEU A 32 1.39 -5.09 -6.98
N VAL A 33 1.08 -6.38 -6.87
CA VAL A 33 -0.23 -6.92 -7.20
C VAL A 33 -0.77 -7.75 -6.05
N ARG A 34 -1.99 -7.47 -5.62
CA ARG A 34 -2.70 -8.19 -4.55
C ARG A 34 -3.94 -8.88 -5.08
N LEU A 35 -4.09 -10.16 -4.75
CA LEU A 35 -5.24 -10.98 -5.11
C LEU A 35 -6.29 -10.99 -3.99
N GLY A 36 -7.48 -10.50 -4.28
CA GLY A 36 -8.72 -10.84 -3.57
C GLY A 36 -9.37 -12.09 -4.17
N ALA A 37 -10.50 -12.52 -3.61
CA ALA A 37 -11.17 -13.76 -4.01
C ALA A 37 -11.61 -13.74 -5.48
N GLU A 38 -12.11 -12.60 -5.97
CA GLU A 38 -12.57 -12.42 -7.35
C GLU A 38 -11.96 -11.17 -8.03
N THR A 39 -11.04 -10.47 -7.37
CA THR A 39 -10.52 -9.17 -7.81
C THR A 39 -9.00 -9.07 -7.67
N LEU A 40 -8.32 -8.54 -8.69
CA LEU A 40 -6.88 -8.23 -8.68
C LEU A 40 -6.66 -6.74 -8.46
N PHE A 41 -5.81 -6.34 -7.52
CA PHE A 41 -5.39 -4.94 -7.33
C PHE A 41 -4.00 -4.73 -7.87
N LEU A 42 -3.82 -3.71 -8.70
CA LEU A 42 -2.57 -3.39 -9.38
C LEU A 42 -2.08 -2.02 -8.92
N SER A 43 -1.03 -1.98 -8.11
CA SER A 43 -0.29 -0.75 -7.83
C SER A 43 0.50 -0.38 -9.09
N LEU A 44 0.14 0.72 -9.75
CA LEU A 44 0.86 1.23 -10.91
C LEU A 44 1.81 2.34 -10.45
N CYS A 45 3.12 2.14 -10.63
CA CYS A 45 4.05 3.24 -10.43
C CYS A 45 4.04 4.19 -11.63
N CYS A 46 4.19 5.46 -11.27
CA CYS A 46 4.74 6.51 -12.11
C CYS A 46 3.74 7.02 -13.18
N GLU A 47 3.99 8.22 -13.71
CA GLU A 47 3.09 9.05 -14.54
C GLU A 47 2.09 8.30 -15.47
N PRO A 48 0.87 8.83 -15.67
CA PRO A 48 0.46 10.21 -15.35
C PRO A 48 -0.10 10.41 -13.94
N ALA A 49 -0.25 9.35 -13.14
CA ALA A 49 -0.73 9.44 -11.77
C ALA A 49 0.04 8.46 -10.87
N GLU A 50 1.00 8.98 -10.11
CA GLU A 50 1.75 8.18 -9.13
C GLU A 50 0.81 7.50 -8.14
N GLY A 51 0.86 6.17 -8.06
CA GLY A 51 0.08 5.37 -7.10
C GLY A 51 -1.37 5.13 -7.50
N LEU A 52 -1.69 5.25 -8.79
CA LEU A 52 -2.96 4.76 -9.31
C LEU A 52 -3.06 3.25 -9.01
N ILE A 53 -4.10 2.85 -8.30
CA ILE A 53 -4.42 1.43 -8.14
C ILE A 53 -5.63 1.12 -8.99
N ALA A 54 -5.47 0.14 -9.88
CA ALA A 54 -6.56 -0.39 -10.69
C ALA A 54 -7.03 -1.71 -10.09
N ALA A 55 -8.34 -1.98 -10.14
CA ALA A 55 -8.85 -3.31 -9.83
C ALA A 55 -9.38 -3.99 -11.09
N VAL A 56 -9.04 -5.27 -11.23
CA VAL A 56 -9.50 -6.14 -12.31
C VAL A 56 -10.44 -7.18 -11.70
N ASP A 57 -11.70 -7.15 -12.10
CA ASP A 57 -12.63 -8.24 -11.83
C ASP A 57 -12.15 -9.46 -12.63
N LEU A 58 -11.80 -10.55 -11.94
CA LEU A 58 -11.20 -11.74 -12.56
C LEU A 58 -12.21 -12.53 -13.39
N ALA A 59 -13.50 -12.46 -13.07
CA ALA A 59 -14.56 -13.17 -13.77
C ALA A 59 -14.87 -12.56 -15.14
N THR A 60 -14.77 -11.24 -15.25
CA THR A 60 -15.17 -10.46 -16.42
C THR A 60 -13.97 -9.84 -17.16
N GLY A 61 -12.80 -9.78 -16.51
CA GLY A 61 -11.65 -9.02 -16.97
C GLY A 61 -11.90 -7.50 -16.96
N THR A 62 -12.97 -7.04 -16.28
CA THR A 62 -13.33 -5.62 -16.29
C THR A 62 -12.40 -4.85 -15.37
N LEU A 63 -11.73 -3.85 -15.94
CA LEU A 63 -10.92 -2.90 -15.21
C LEU A 63 -11.81 -1.77 -14.66
N SER A 64 -11.66 -1.47 -13.39
CA SER A 64 -12.17 -0.24 -12.80
C SER A 64 -11.01 0.58 -12.21
N ASP A 65 -11.03 1.89 -12.44
CA ASP A 65 -10.07 2.85 -11.88
C ASP A 65 -10.51 3.23 -10.45
N PHE A 66 -9.62 2.99 -9.47
CA PHE A 66 -9.91 3.24 -8.05
C PHE A 66 -9.17 4.46 -7.47
N GLY A 67 -8.46 5.25 -8.27
CA GLY A 67 -7.72 6.41 -7.77
C GLY A 67 -6.42 6.03 -7.07
N VAL A 68 -6.01 6.80 -6.06
CA VAL A 68 -4.61 6.76 -5.55
C VAL A 68 -4.48 6.06 -4.20
N GLY A 69 -4.11 4.78 -4.21
CA GLY A 69 -4.05 3.95 -3.00
C GLY A 69 -5.34 3.17 -2.78
N VAL A 70 -5.22 1.85 -2.85
CA VAL A 70 -6.24 0.88 -2.50
C VAL A 70 -5.58 -0.15 -1.61
N ALA A 71 -6.24 -0.43 -0.50
CA ALA A 71 -5.89 -1.51 0.37
C ALA A 71 -7.10 -2.40 0.58
N SER A 72 -6.84 -3.70 0.65
CA SER A 72 -7.86 -4.71 0.89
C SER A 72 -7.64 -5.42 2.22
N SER A 73 -8.68 -6.08 2.74
CA SER A 73 -8.49 -7.03 3.85
C SER A 73 -7.79 -8.29 3.36
N ALA A 74 -7.00 -8.93 4.23
CA ALA A 74 -6.45 -10.27 3.97
C ALA A 74 -7.51 -11.37 4.21
N THR A 75 -8.55 -11.04 4.98
CA THR A 75 -9.73 -11.88 5.19
C THR A 75 -10.69 -11.66 4.02
N ALA A 76 -11.29 -12.73 3.49
CA ALA A 76 -11.99 -12.84 2.20
C ALA A 76 -13.24 -11.95 1.97
N GLU A 77 -13.41 -10.87 2.74
CA GLU A 77 -14.39 -9.83 2.44
C GLU A 77 -13.70 -8.76 1.60
N ASP A 78 -14.18 -8.60 0.37
CA ASP A 78 -13.78 -7.66 -0.67
C ASP A 78 -13.95 -6.17 -0.25
N VAL A 79 -13.45 -5.76 0.91
CA VAL A 79 -13.51 -4.35 1.35
C VAL A 79 -12.32 -3.62 0.77
N TRP A 80 -12.59 -2.53 0.07
CA TRP A 80 -11.59 -1.73 -0.62
C TRP A 80 -11.57 -0.31 -0.09
N LEU A 81 -10.38 0.26 0.06
CA LEU A 81 -10.22 1.69 0.27
C LEU A 81 -10.07 2.37 -1.10
N ARG A 82 -10.86 3.42 -1.35
CA ARG A 82 -10.80 4.26 -2.53
C ARG A 82 -10.40 5.68 -2.14
N VAL A 83 -9.26 6.15 -2.63
CA VAL A 83 -8.83 7.54 -2.41
C VAL A 83 -9.26 8.42 -3.58
N LEU A 84 -10.01 9.47 -3.28
CA LEU A 84 -10.45 10.47 -4.25
C LEU A 84 -9.61 11.75 -4.09
N THR A 85 -8.50 11.80 -4.83
CA THR A 85 -7.54 12.92 -4.80
C THR A 85 -8.15 14.28 -5.16
N ASN A 86 -9.15 14.29 -6.04
CA ASN A 86 -9.84 15.53 -6.45
C ASN A 86 -10.78 16.10 -5.37
N GLY A 87 -11.02 15.37 -4.27
CA GLY A 87 -11.97 15.74 -3.22
C GLY A 87 -11.38 15.97 -1.84
N MET A 88 -10.06 15.78 -1.65
CA MET A 88 -9.43 15.70 -0.32
C MET A 88 -10.18 14.69 0.57
N GLN A 89 -10.56 13.54 0.01
CA GLN A 89 -11.43 12.57 0.64
C GLN A 89 -10.94 11.15 0.41
N VAL A 90 -11.15 10.31 1.41
CA VAL A 90 -10.96 8.87 1.36
C VAL A 90 -12.31 8.20 1.60
N SER A 91 -12.67 7.26 0.73
CA SER A 91 -13.89 6.47 0.87
C SER A 91 -13.53 5.01 1.06
N VAL A 92 -14.11 4.35 2.05
CA VAL A 92 -14.04 2.90 2.21
C VAL A 92 -15.32 2.32 1.61
N GLU A 93 -15.16 1.39 0.66
CA GLU A 93 -16.25 0.80 -0.11
C GLU A 93 -16.20 -0.73 0.04
N ALA A 94 -17.35 -1.34 0.30
CA ALA A 94 -17.51 -2.79 0.26
C ALA A 94 -18.60 -3.16 -0.75
N PRO A 95 -18.50 -4.30 -1.46
CA PRO A 95 -19.49 -4.76 -2.42
C PRO A 95 -20.89 -4.80 -1.82
N GLY A 96 -21.82 -4.08 -2.48
CA GLY A 96 -23.21 -4.00 -2.03
C GLY A 96 -23.46 -3.13 -0.80
N ALA A 97 -22.42 -2.47 -0.26
CA ALA A 97 -22.54 -1.50 0.83
C ALA A 97 -22.47 -0.06 0.32
N GLU A 98 -22.97 0.87 1.14
CA GLU A 98 -22.77 2.30 0.91
C GLU A 98 -21.32 2.68 1.27
N ALA A 99 -20.71 3.53 0.44
CA ALA A 99 -19.38 4.06 0.70
C ALA A 99 -19.34 4.88 2.00
N VAL A 100 -18.33 4.65 2.82
CA VAL A 100 -18.08 5.43 4.04
C VAL A 100 -16.96 6.43 3.75
N THR A 101 -17.27 7.72 3.77
CA THR A 101 -16.31 8.78 3.38
C THR A 101 -15.78 9.55 4.58
N THR A 102 -14.47 9.76 4.59
CA THR A 102 -13.71 10.63 5.50
C THR A 102 -13.06 11.75 4.69
N ALA A 103 -13.23 13.01 5.10
CA ALA A 103 -12.68 14.18 4.40
C ALA A 103 -11.42 14.74 5.07
N ALA A 104 -10.63 15.54 4.37
CA ALA A 104 -9.64 16.42 4.98
C ALA A 104 -10.24 17.84 5.12
N ARG A 105 -9.93 18.52 6.22
CA ARG A 105 -10.30 19.93 6.45
C ARG A 105 -9.36 20.89 5.73
N GLU A 106 -8.08 20.56 5.67
CA GLU A 106 -7.03 21.39 5.06
C GLU A 106 -6.61 20.87 3.68
N PHE A 107 -5.70 21.59 3.00
CA PHE A 107 -5.05 21.12 1.76
C PHE A 107 -4.10 19.96 2.08
N LEU A 108 -4.68 18.83 2.48
CA LEU A 108 -4.01 17.56 2.69
C LEU A 108 -4.58 16.61 1.63
N MET A 109 -3.81 16.38 0.57
CA MET A 109 -4.22 15.50 -0.52
C MET A 109 -3.83 14.07 -0.15
N PRO A 110 -4.78 13.15 0.09
CA PRO A 110 -4.43 11.77 0.38
C PRO A 110 -3.75 11.15 -0.84
N SER A 111 -2.60 10.49 -0.66
CA SER A 111 -1.74 10.00 -1.76
C SER A 111 -1.32 8.54 -1.62
N ARG A 112 -1.28 7.99 -0.41
CA ARG A 112 -1.05 6.57 -0.13
C ARG A 112 -1.91 6.16 1.04
N SER A 113 -2.29 4.90 1.08
CA SER A 113 -3.13 4.40 2.17
C SER A 113 -2.99 2.91 2.38
N ALA A 114 -3.31 2.48 3.60
CA ALA A 114 -3.51 1.10 3.98
C ALA A 114 -4.83 0.95 4.73
N LEU A 115 -5.39 -0.25 4.70
CA LEU A 115 -6.66 -0.59 5.33
C LEU A 115 -6.54 -1.95 5.99
N ALA A 116 -6.97 -2.03 7.25
CA ALA A 116 -7.18 -3.26 7.98
C ALA A 116 -8.64 -3.25 8.50
N PRO A 117 -9.60 -3.78 7.73
CA PRO A 117 -11.03 -3.70 8.07
C PRO A 117 -11.35 -4.39 9.40
N ASP A 118 -10.73 -5.54 9.66
CA ASP A 118 -10.92 -6.29 10.91
C ASP A 118 -10.43 -5.52 12.15
N ALA A 119 -9.43 -4.65 11.96
CA ALA A 119 -8.91 -3.77 13.00
C ALA A 119 -9.69 -2.44 13.08
N GLY A 120 -10.63 -2.18 12.16
CA GLY A 120 -11.32 -0.90 12.05
C GLY A 120 -10.35 0.27 11.81
N LEU A 121 -9.28 0.05 11.05
CA LEU A 121 -8.17 0.98 10.93
C LEU A 121 -7.83 1.26 9.47
N MET A 122 -7.64 2.53 9.12
CA MET A 122 -6.93 2.96 7.92
C MET A 122 -5.70 3.78 8.30
N ALA A 123 -4.65 3.66 7.50
CA ALA A 123 -3.51 4.56 7.52
C ALA A 123 -3.54 5.39 6.23
N VAL A 124 -3.38 6.70 6.33
CA VAL A 124 -3.48 7.62 5.18
C VAL A 124 -2.30 8.56 5.20
N LEU A 125 -1.51 8.52 4.14
CA LEU A 125 -0.52 9.55 3.85
C LEU A 125 -1.22 10.71 3.17
N GLY A 126 -1.20 11.86 3.82
CA GLY A 126 -1.64 13.12 3.30
C GLY A 126 -0.46 13.97 2.84
N VAL A 127 -0.51 14.44 1.60
CA VAL A 127 0.49 15.33 1.01
C VAL A 127 0.01 16.77 1.14
N GLY A 128 0.73 17.55 1.93
CA GLY A 128 0.47 18.96 2.18
C GLY A 128 1.40 19.88 1.39
N VAL A 129 1.29 21.18 1.65
CA VAL A 129 2.24 22.17 1.12
C VAL A 129 3.49 22.18 2.01
N GLY A 130 4.55 21.51 1.56
CA GLY A 130 5.86 21.48 2.21
C GLY A 130 6.05 20.37 3.26
N GLU A 131 4.97 19.78 3.75
CA GLU A 131 4.99 18.67 4.70
C GLU A 131 4.02 17.57 4.28
N ASP A 132 4.43 16.33 4.54
CA ASP A 132 3.62 15.14 4.40
C ASP A 132 3.31 14.57 5.79
N VAL A 133 2.09 14.10 5.99
CA VAL A 133 1.60 13.62 7.29
C VAL A 133 0.99 12.25 7.12
N LEU A 134 1.43 11.28 7.92
CA LEU A 134 0.84 9.96 8.01
C LEU A 134 -0.11 9.90 9.21
N LEU A 135 -1.36 9.53 8.95
CA LEU A 135 -2.44 9.48 9.94
C LEU A 135 -3.00 8.07 10.06
N ALA A 136 -3.26 7.61 11.29
CA ALA A 136 -4.13 6.48 11.58
C ALA A 136 -5.54 6.98 11.86
N VAL A 137 -6.54 6.43 11.17
CA VAL A 137 -7.93 6.91 11.23
C VAL A 137 -8.89 5.72 11.27
N GLU A 138 -9.98 5.82 12.02
CA GLU A 138 -11.07 4.83 11.94
C GLU A 138 -11.94 5.13 10.70
N PRO A 139 -12.30 4.12 9.88
CA PRO A 139 -13.27 4.28 8.78
C PRO A 139 -14.56 4.97 9.22
N GLY A 140 -14.93 6.06 8.53
CA GLY A 140 -16.13 6.84 8.84
C GLY A 140 -15.95 7.92 9.88
N THR A 141 -14.74 8.10 10.40
CA THR A 141 -14.37 9.35 11.08
C THR A 141 -14.68 10.51 10.13
N PRO A 142 -15.33 11.60 10.58
CA PRO A 142 -15.71 12.68 9.67
C PRO A 142 -14.52 13.35 8.98
N PHE A 143 -13.39 13.47 9.68
CA PHE A 143 -12.19 14.11 9.17
C PHE A 143 -10.92 13.30 9.44
N LEU A 144 -9.98 13.29 8.48
CA LEU A 144 -8.68 12.63 8.62
C LEU A 144 -7.90 13.20 9.82
N GLU A 145 -7.96 14.51 10.02
CA GLU A 145 -7.26 15.21 11.09
C GLU A 145 -7.80 14.92 12.49
N ASP A 146 -8.94 14.23 12.60
CA ASP A 146 -9.45 13.74 13.89
C ASP A 146 -8.81 12.38 14.28
N GLY A 147 -7.94 11.82 13.42
CA GLY A 147 -7.15 10.61 13.68
C GLY A 147 -5.89 10.85 14.51
N VAL A 148 -5.04 9.83 14.58
CA VAL A 148 -3.75 9.85 15.28
C VAL A 148 -2.64 10.16 14.28
N GLU A 149 -1.87 11.22 14.54
CA GLU A 149 -0.65 11.51 13.76
C GLU A 149 0.44 10.51 14.12
N LEU A 150 0.90 9.77 13.12
CA LEU A 150 1.93 8.73 13.26
C LEU A 150 3.31 9.27 12.88
N ALA A 151 3.36 10.08 11.84
CA ALA A 151 4.59 10.68 11.35
C ALA A 151 4.29 11.97 10.59
N ARG A 152 5.29 12.85 10.59
CA ARG A 152 5.31 14.09 9.82
C ARG A 152 6.69 14.27 9.24
N GLY A 153 6.74 14.57 7.96
CA GLY A 153 7.98 14.67 7.20
C GLY A 153 8.01 15.92 6.33
N ALA A 154 9.17 16.60 6.27
CA ALA A 154 9.39 17.65 5.29
C ALA A 154 9.70 17.02 3.93
N GLN A 155 9.09 17.54 2.86
CA GLN A 155 9.16 16.96 1.51
C GLN A 155 10.59 16.90 0.92
N ASP A 156 11.52 17.66 1.47
CA ASP A 156 12.93 17.74 1.06
C ASP A 156 13.91 17.08 2.04
N GLU A 157 13.43 16.49 3.13
CA GLU A 157 14.24 15.80 4.13
C GLU A 157 13.87 14.32 4.19
N VAL A 158 12.88 13.98 5.02
CA VAL A 158 12.41 12.63 5.28
C VAL A 158 10.90 12.64 5.17
N THR A 159 10.33 11.83 4.29
CA THR A 159 8.88 11.72 4.10
C THR A 159 8.38 10.33 4.48
N PRO A 160 7.32 10.22 5.30
CA PRO A 160 6.66 8.94 5.50
C PRO A 160 5.99 8.49 4.20
N ASN A 161 6.16 7.22 3.83
CA ASN A 161 5.70 6.67 2.57
C ASN A 161 5.31 5.19 2.70
N ASN A 162 4.58 4.67 1.70
CA ASN A 162 4.17 3.26 1.57
C ASN A 162 3.69 2.62 2.89
N PRO A 163 2.65 3.18 3.54
CA PRO A 163 2.13 2.61 4.78
C PRO A 163 1.44 1.27 4.50
N VAL A 164 1.59 0.32 5.42
CA VAL A 164 0.87 -0.97 5.49
C VAL A 164 0.48 -1.27 6.94
N ILE A 165 -0.51 -2.12 7.15
CA ILE A 165 -1.03 -2.43 8.50
C ILE A 165 -0.94 -3.93 8.74
N ASP A 166 -0.40 -4.34 9.88
CA ASP A 166 -0.39 -5.75 10.27
C ASP A 166 -1.65 -6.17 11.04
N ALA A 167 -1.79 -7.48 11.25
CA ALA A 167 -2.94 -8.05 11.96
C ALA A 167 -3.08 -7.59 13.43
N ALA A 168 -2.03 -7.01 14.01
CA ALA A 168 -2.08 -6.44 15.35
C ALA A 168 -2.52 -4.96 15.35
N GLY A 169 -2.81 -4.39 14.18
CA GLY A 169 -3.18 -2.98 14.03
C GLY A 169 -1.99 -2.04 14.15
N ARG A 170 -0.76 -2.52 13.93
CA ARG A 170 0.44 -1.66 13.88
C ARG A 170 0.62 -1.15 12.46
N VAL A 171 0.99 0.12 12.32
CA VAL A 171 1.31 0.69 11.02
C VAL A 171 2.81 0.54 10.78
N TRP A 172 3.14 0.02 9.62
CA TRP A 172 4.50 -0.06 9.11
C TRP A 172 4.60 0.94 7.96
N TYR A 173 5.62 1.79 7.97
CA TYR A 173 5.83 2.73 6.88
C TYR A 173 7.31 2.89 6.59
N VAL A 174 7.60 3.45 5.42
CA VAL A 174 8.95 3.76 4.96
C VAL A 174 9.21 5.23 5.23
N GLU A 175 10.28 5.56 5.93
CA GLU A 175 10.89 6.88 5.89
C GLU A 175 11.79 6.96 4.66
N ASP A 176 11.33 7.70 3.66
CA ASP A 176 12.04 8.00 2.43
C ASP A 176 12.87 9.27 2.62
N GLU A 177 14.19 9.10 2.78
CA GLU A 177 15.12 10.21 2.92
C GLU A 177 15.68 10.58 1.54
N ARG A 178 15.34 11.78 1.06
CA ARG A 178 15.70 12.22 -0.30
C ARG A 178 17.14 12.69 -0.48
N ALA A 179 17.95 12.62 0.58
CA ALA A 179 19.36 12.98 0.51
C ALA A 179 20.17 11.95 -0.29
N ALA A 180 21.10 12.41 -1.12
CA ALA A 180 21.89 11.51 -1.98
C ALA A 180 22.69 10.48 -1.15
N GLY A 181 22.34 9.20 -1.30
CA GLY A 181 22.98 8.08 -0.59
C GLY A 181 22.44 7.82 0.81
N ALA A 182 21.35 8.49 1.21
CA ALA A 182 20.53 8.05 2.32
C ALA A 182 19.87 6.71 1.98
N ARG A 183 19.49 5.95 3.01
CA ARG A 183 18.79 4.68 2.86
C ARG A 183 17.40 4.83 3.43
N ASN A 184 16.43 4.22 2.78
CA ASN A 184 15.09 4.10 3.34
C ASN A 184 15.13 3.36 4.68
N GLN A 185 14.42 3.90 5.67
CA GLN A 185 14.26 3.28 6.99
C GLN A 185 12.82 2.78 7.14
N GLY A 186 12.64 1.54 7.60
CA GLY A 186 11.36 1.01 7.99
C GLY A 186 11.03 1.41 9.42
N VAL A 187 9.79 1.83 9.65
CA VAL A 187 9.32 2.25 10.97
C VAL A 187 8.01 1.53 11.29
N ILE A 188 7.93 1.00 12.50
CA ILE A 188 6.74 0.35 13.05
C ILE A 188 6.19 1.23 14.17
N VAL A 189 4.92 1.59 14.09
CA VAL A 189 4.23 2.40 15.09
C VAL A 189 2.97 1.72 15.60
N ASP A 190 2.66 1.95 16.87
CA ASP A 190 1.36 1.65 17.44
C ASP A 190 0.34 2.67 16.92
N ALA A 191 -0.67 2.22 16.17
CA ALA A 191 -1.62 3.11 15.52
C ALA A 191 -2.48 3.92 16.51
N ALA A 192 -2.72 3.36 17.71
CA ALA A 192 -3.59 3.98 18.70
C ALA A 192 -2.91 5.12 19.47
N SER A 193 -1.60 5.00 19.70
CA SER A 193 -0.82 5.98 20.48
C SER A 193 0.13 6.84 19.63
N GLY A 194 0.46 6.41 18.42
CA GLY A 194 1.51 7.01 17.60
C GLY A 194 2.93 6.70 18.10
N GLU A 195 3.09 5.80 19.07
CA GLU A 195 4.41 5.45 19.61
C GLU A 195 5.20 4.59 18.62
N VAL A 196 6.46 4.96 18.37
CA VAL A 196 7.40 4.15 17.59
C VAL A 196 7.78 2.91 18.39
N ILE A 197 7.45 1.74 17.84
CA ILE A 197 7.79 0.43 18.39
C ILE A 197 9.20 0.02 17.95
N GLU A 198 9.51 0.20 16.66
CA GLU A 198 10.76 -0.26 16.07
C GLU A 198 11.16 0.60 14.87
N ARG A 199 12.46 0.70 14.63
CA ARG A 199 13.07 1.21 13.41
C ARG A 199 14.08 0.20 12.89
N PHE A 200 14.11 -0.02 11.58
CA PHE A 200 15.04 -0.93 10.93
C PHE A 200 15.46 -0.40 9.56
N GLU A 201 16.66 -0.78 9.11
CA GLU A 201 17.20 -0.32 7.83
C GLU A 201 16.80 -1.26 6.70
N TYR A 202 16.37 -0.70 5.57
CA TYR A 202 16.31 -1.48 4.34
C TYR A 202 17.71 -1.62 3.74
N PRO A 203 18.01 -2.76 3.08
CA PRO A 203 19.30 -2.92 2.42
C PRO A 203 19.47 -2.00 1.20
N LYS A 204 18.36 -1.51 0.63
CA LYS A 204 18.23 -0.75 -0.62
C LYS A 204 17.01 0.18 -0.55
N ASP A 205 16.89 1.05 -1.54
CA ASP A 205 15.77 1.99 -1.68
C ASP A 205 14.49 1.24 -2.02
N VAL A 206 13.43 1.53 -1.26
CA VAL A 206 12.15 0.84 -1.30
C VAL A 206 11.21 1.57 -2.24
N LEU A 207 10.69 0.83 -3.20
CA LEU A 207 9.68 1.28 -4.13
C LEU A 207 8.27 1.11 -3.56
N ASP A 208 7.99 -0.08 -3.00
CA ASP A 208 6.68 -0.43 -2.42
C ASP A 208 6.81 -1.58 -1.40
N GLN A 209 5.79 -1.80 -0.58
CA GLN A 209 5.71 -2.93 0.35
C GLN A 209 4.26 -3.34 0.64
N ASP A 210 4.03 -4.62 0.95
CA ASP A 210 2.74 -5.11 1.47
C ASP A 210 2.94 -6.40 2.27
N PHE A 211 1.97 -6.71 3.13
CA PHE A 211 1.92 -7.99 3.81
C PHE A 211 1.39 -9.08 2.87
N ASP A 212 1.91 -10.29 3.05
CA ASP A 212 1.34 -11.49 2.46
C ASP A 212 -0.06 -11.79 3.04
N GLY A 213 -0.80 -12.71 2.41
CA GLY A 213 -2.15 -13.07 2.84
C GLY A 213 -2.23 -13.59 4.30
N SER A 214 -1.14 -14.16 4.82
CA SER A 214 -1.08 -14.60 6.22
C SER A 214 -0.80 -13.46 7.22
N GLY A 215 -0.39 -12.28 6.74
CA GLY A 215 0.02 -11.15 7.55
C GLY A 215 1.29 -11.40 8.37
N GLN A 216 2.06 -12.45 8.06
CA GLN A 216 3.29 -12.81 8.78
C GLN A 216 4.54 -12.26 8.10
N TRP A 217 4.47 -12.02 6.79
CA TRP A 217 5.60 -11.66 5.96
C TRP A 217 5.31 -10.37 5.22
N LEU A 218 6.12 -9.35 5.48
CA LEU A 218 6.20 -8.15 4.69
C LEU A 218 7.05 -8.42 3.46
N ILE A 219 6.48 -8.24 2.27
CA ILE A 219 7.17 -8.28 0.99
C ILE A 219 7.53 -6.85 0.60
N VAL A 220 8.76 -6.66 0.13
CA VAL A 220 9.32 -5.35 -0.17
C VAL A 220 9.84 -5.37 -1.60
N VAL A 221 9.45 -4.37 -2.40
CA VAL A 221 9.97 -4.15 -3.74
C VAL A 221 11.00 -3.04 -3.68
N PHE A 222 12.21 -3.30 -4.17
CA PHE A 222 13.27 -2.30 -4.23
C PHE A 222 13.34 -1.62 -5.60
N GLU A 223 13.87 -0.39 -5.65
CA GLU A 223 14.02 0.37 -6.90
C GLU A 223 14.90 -0.32 -7.96
N ASP A 224 15.80 -1.22 -7.54
CA ASP A 224 16.64 -2.02 -8.43
C ASP A 224 15.90 -3.23 -9.03
N GLY A 225 14.61 -3.41 -8.70
CA GLY A 225 13.74 -4.49 -9.14
C GLY A 225 13.92 -5.80 -8.37
N THR A 226 14.75 -5.83 -7.33
CA THR A 226 14.86 -7.00 -6.45
C THR A 226 13.77 -6.99 -5.38
N LEU A 227 13.55 -8.16 -4.77
CA LEU A 227 12.55 -8.37 -3.73
C LEU A 227 13.21 -8.70 -2.41
N GLY A 228 12.68 -8.11 -1.34
CA GLY A 228 12.98 -8.44 0.04
C GLY A 228 11.78 -9.08 0.74
N TRP A 229 12.06 -9.79 1.82
CA TRP A 229 11.04 -10.20 2.78
C TRP A 229 11.48 -9.88 4.19
N ARG A 230 10.51 -9.61 5.06
CA ARG A 230 10.70 -9.43 6.50
C ARG A 230 9.55 -10.09 7.26
N SER A 231 9.87 -11.00 8.17
CA SER A 231 8.89 -11.54 9.10
C SER A 231 8.47 -10.48 10.12
N ILE A 232 7.27 -10.65 10.67
CA ILE A 232 6.78 -9.86 11.80
C ILE A 232 7.67 -9.96 13.05
N SER A 233 8.53 -10.99 13.13
CA SER A 233 9.48 -11.23 14.22
C SER A 233 10.87 -10.60 13.98
N GLY A 234 11.09 -10.00 12.81
CA GLY A 234 12.30 -9.28 12.46
C GLY A 234 13.34 -10.06 11.64
N GLU A 235 13.14 -11.36 11.40
CA GLU A 235 13.92 -12.10 10.39
C GLU A 235 13.69 -11.50 9.00
N SER A 236 14.73 -11.39 8.18
CA SER A 236 14.63 -10.80 6.83
C SER A 236 15.63 -11.40 5.86
N GLY A 237 15.32 -11.32 4.57
CA GLY A 237 16.21 -11.75 3.50
C GLY A 237 15.83 -11.17 2.14
N GLU A 238 16.57 -11.57 1.11
CA GLU A 238 16.28 -11.22 -0.28
C GLU A 238 15.77 -12.45 -1.04
N LEU A 239 14.87 -12.23 -2.00
CA LEU A 239 14.49 -13.21 -3.00
C LEU A 239 15.24 -12.90 -4.30
N PRO A 240 15.73 -13.93 -5.03
CA PRO A 240 16.36 -13.70 -6.32
C PRO A 240 15.36 -13.10 -7.31
N GLY A 241 15.60 -11.86 -7.73
CA GLY A 241 14.77 -11.15 -8.71
C GLY A 241 15.07 -11.59 -10.14
N ALA A 242 14.13 -12.29 -10.77
CA ALA A 242 13.81 -12.26 -12.21
C ALA A 242 12.73 -13.32 -12.49
N GLY A 243 11.46 -12.90 -12.50
CA GLY A 243 10.32 -13.72 -12.88
C GLY A 243 9.14 -13.63 -11.91
N TRP A 244 7.96 -13.94 -12.42
CA TRP A 244 6.73 -14.14 -11.66
C TRP A 244 7.00 -15.03 -10.45
N ILE A 245 6.69 -14.53 -9.25
CA ILE A 245 6.66 -15.36 -8.05
C ILE A 245 5.18 -15.61 -7.76
N THR A 246 4.68 -16.78 -8.13
CA THR A 246 3.49 -17.32 -7.48
C THR A 246 3.94 -17.87 -6.14
N ALA A 247 3.47 -17.24 -5.07
CA ALA A 247 3.65 -17.70 -3.72
C ALA A 247 2.53 -18.71 -3.42
N ASP A 248 2.79 -20.00 -3.65
CA ASP A 248 1.99 -21.07 -3.06
C ASP A 248 2.37 -21.18 -1.59
N TRP A 249 1.52 -20.68 -0.69
CA TRP A 249 1.57 -20.95 0.74
C TRP A 249 0.25 -21.61 1.14
#